data_AF-U1YI52-F1
#
_entry.id   AF-U1YI52-F1
#
_cell.length_a   1.000
_cell.length_b   1.000
_cell.length_c   1.000
_cell.angle_alpha   90.00
_cell.angle_beta   90.00
_cell.angle_gamma   90.00
#
_symmetry.space_group_name_H-M   'P 1'
#
loop_
_entity.id
_entity.type
_entity.pdbx_description
1 polymer ?
#
loop_
_entity_poly.entity_id
_entity_poly.type
_entity_poly.pdbx_seq_one_letter_code
_entity_poly.pdbx_strand_id
1 'polypeptide(L)'
;MCAAKNIREITMELPFDDSTPAVWQHEFTVENLIDYATASRCLSEYIRVLNKEGYTNLVIPSRGAVPFVQAATRAYMLESNALQTPEERYRWKVDFIYSPFTSKLVLPFSADPNEEFQTSGAIREYWSRVLAAIIKRDGRDKYLVLYKVLVEKLAKRSWNGTLGRVLPTKKFIFVDTVISGRAICEIITAFKKVGLEECYFILIADESGNKIEPEYRQVIEGLIQADRCSLIHVKRMFTEDRGPGASGVWSTVYPQVLRAVQQNFPWAEHCYGAGTFYHKVSSAQLEPKDGIGTVDYNMPVTQMYSSIKGCIFAALVAMQQCDEAKKLLEEKGHRNLPNFDSLVADYRAQTMDTMMHLLRRELDDMCKTLRDLEKFTPLDKRTTKLLAEPRVKKEHPNAEVEVSSSHLVRVILPEAEVDAFIHEAKIELSADLDVLADDYFH
;
A
#
# COMPACT_ATOMS: atom_id res chain seq x y z
N MET A 1 -43.20 -50.31 -18.96
CA MET A 1 -43.28 -48.85 -18.72
C MET A 1 -42.52 -48.55 -17.45
N CYS A 2 -41.59 -47.60 -17.55
CA CYS A 2 -40.47 -47.39 -16.65
C CYS A 2 -40.88 -46.88 -15.27
N ALA A 3 -40.30 -47.50 -14.24
CA ALA A 3 -40.23 -46.97 -12.89
C ALA A 3 -38.82 -46.41 -12.66
N ALA A 4 -38.79 -45.22 -12.07
CA ALA A 4 -37.63 -44.40 -11.80
C ALA A 4 -36.62 -45.08 -10.85
N LYS A 5 -35.33 -44.80 -11.04
CA LYS A 5 -34.29 -45.03 -10.04
C LYS A 5 -33.42 -43.78 -9.89
N ASN A 6 -33.42 -43.31 -8.64
CA ASN A 6 -32.72 -42.17 -8.06
C ASN A 6 -31.23 -42.09 -8.40
N ILE A 7 -30.78 -40.91 -8.80
CA ILE A 7 -29.40 -40.45 -8.60
C ILE A 7 -29.46 -39.44 -7.45
N ARG A 8 -28.84 -39.78 -6.32
CA ARG A 8 -28.65 -38.88 -5.18
C ARG A 8 -27.57 -37.87 -5.54
N GLU A 9 -27.93 -36.60 -5.58
CA GLU A 9 -26.99 -35.49 -5.46
C GLU A 9 -26.33 -35.55 -4.08
N ILE A 10 -25.00 -35.54 -4.05
CA ILE A 10 -24.21 -35.33 -2.83
C ILE A 10 -24.01 -33.82 -2.74
N THR A 11 -24.95 -33.12 -2.12
CA THR A 11 -24.74 -31.77 -1.61
C THR A 11 -24.00 -31.89 -0.29
N MET A 12 -22.71 -31.60 -0.29
CA MET A 12 -21.95 -31.35 0.94
C MET A 12 -22.30 -29.93 1.40
N GLU A 13 -23.40 -29.80 2.15
CA GLU A 13 -23.65 -28.63 2.99
C GLU A 13 -22.73 -28.71 4.20
N LEU A 14 -21.67 -27.89 4.21
CA LEU A 14 -20.98 -27.56 5.45
C LEU A 14 -21.78 -26.46 6.16
N PRO A 15 -22.04 -26.58 7.47
CA PRO A 15 -22.86 -25.60 8.18
C PRO A 15 -22.11 -24.28 8.26
N PHE A 16 -22.70 -23.22 7.69
CA PHE A 16 -22.36 -21.85 8.03
C PHE A 16 -22.91 -21.57 9.43
N ASP A 17 -22.02 -21.20 10.34
CA ASP A 17 -22.40 -20.65 11.65
C ASP A 17 -22.71 -19.16 11.46
N ASP A 18 -23.99 -18.83 11.37
CA ASP A 18 -24.55 -17.46 11.26
C ASP A 18 -24.30 -16.58 12.51
N SER A 19 -23.60 -17.07 13.53
CA SER A 19 -23.47 -16.37 14.83
C SER A 19 -22.21 -15.53 15.02
N THR A 20 -21.27 -15.51 14.06
CA THR A 20 -20.06 -14.66 14.16
C THR A 20 -20.21 -13.41 13.28
N PRO A 21 -20.36 -12.19 13.83
CA PRO A 21 -20.28 -10.97 13.03
C PRO A 21 -19.01 -11.00 12.21
N ALA A 22 -19.13 -10.89 10.90
CA ALA A 22 -17.99 -11.01 10.02
C ALA A 22 -16.94 -9.97 10.43
N VAL A 23 -15.71 -10.44 10.73
CA VAL A 23 -14.61 -9.71 11.39
C VAL A 23 -14.38 -8.28 10.87
N TRP A 24 -14.71 -8.03 9.60
CA TRP A 24 -14.58 -6.74 8.92
C TRP A 24 -15.56 -5.65 9.38
N GLN A 25 -16.72 -5.99 9.95
CA GLN A 25 -17.72 -4.99 10.43
C GLN A 25 -17.21 -4.18 11.62
N HIS A 26 -16.26 -4.73 12.38
CA HIS A 26 -15.57 -4.01 13.46
C HIS A 26 -14.37 -3.20 12.98
N GLU A 27 -13.89 -3.46 11.76
CA GLU A 27 -12.74 -2.77 11.17
C GLU A 27 -13.20 -1.55 10.35
N PHE A 28 -14.25 -1.68 9.56
CA PHE A 28 -14.82 -0.61 8.75
C PHE A 28 -15.95 0.11 9.48
N THR A 29 -15.60 0.90 10.49
CA THR A 29 -16.54 1.79 11.18
C THR A 29 -16.42 3.22 10.64
N VAL A 30 -17.47 4.02 10.85
CA VAL A 30 -17.48 5.45 10.51
C VAL A 30 -16.32 6.17 11.19
N GLU A 31 -16.10 5.85 12.46
CA GLU A 31 -15.06 6.45 13.29
C GLU A 31 -13.66 6.12 12.73
N ASN A 32 -13.43 4.86 12.33
CA ASN A 32 -12.14 4.45 11.76
C ASN A 32 -11.91 5.10 10.39
N LEU A 33 -12.95 5.27 9.56
CA LEU A 33 -12.85 5.94 8.26
C LEU A 33 -12.51 7.43 8.41
N ILE A 34 -13.13 8.12 9.37
CA ILE A 34 -12.83 9.53 9.68
C ILE A 34 -11.40 9.65 10.20
N ASP A 35 -10.96 8.74 11.06
CA ASP A 35 -9.61 8.74 11.60
C ASP A 35 -8.56 8.50 10.49
N TYR A 36 -8.84 7.58 9.56
CA TYR A 36 -8.02 7.34 8.38
C TYR A 36 -7.92 8.57 7.47
N ALA A 37 -9.04 9.26 7.23
CA ALA A 37 -9.08 10.51 6.47
C ALA A 37 -8.26 11.62 7.17
N THR A 38 -8.40 11.74 8.49
CA THR A 38 -7.65 12.70 9.31
C THR A 38 -6.15 12.47 9.21
N ALA A 39 -5.71 11.22 9.42
CA ALA A 39 -4.31 10.84 9.30
C ALA A 39 -3.75 11.07 7.90
N SER A 40 -4.54 10.78 6.85
CA SER A 40 -4.16 11.03 5.46
C SER A 40 -4.01 12.52 5.15
N ARG A 41 -4.84 13.37 5.75
CA ARG A 41 -4.70 14.82 5.65
C ARG A 41 -3.44 15.31 6.37
N CYS A 42 -3.17 14.85 7.59
CA CYS A 42 -1.92 15.17 8.29
C CYS A 42 -0.69 14.72 7.49
N LEU A 43 -0.73 13.52 6.91
CA LEU A 43 0.32 13.02 6.01
C LEU A 43 0.53 13.97 4.82
N SER A 44 -0.55 14.50 4.23
CA SER A 44 -0.48 15.50 3.16
C SER A 44 0.26 16.76 3.58
N GLU A 45 -0.07 17.28 4.75
CA GLU A 45 0.55 18.49 5.33
C GLU A 45 2.05 18.27 5.58
N TYR A 46 2.44 17.16 6.23
CA TYR A 46 3.85 16.82 6.46
C TYR A 46 4.66 16.71 5.17
N ILE A 47 4.14 15.99 4.16
CA ILE A 47 4.83 15.83 2.87
C ILE A 47 5.07 17.20 2.22
N ARG A 48 4.11 18.12 2.31
CA ARG A 48 4.23 19.47 1.73
C ARG A 48 5.24 20.35 2.46
N VAL A 49 5.32 20.24 3.78
CA VAL A 49 6.34 20.94 4.59
C VAL A 49 7.73 20.42 4.19
N LEU A 50 7.93 19.11 4.21
CA LEU A 50 9.21 18.49 3.83
C LEU A 50 9.60 18.77 2.37
N ASN A 51 8.64 18.88 1.46
CA ASN A 51 8.93 19.28 0.08
C ASN A 51 9.58 20.67 0.01
N LYS A 52 9.15 21.63 0.84
CA LYS A 52 9.77 22.96 0.92
C LYS A 52 11.18 22.91 1.49
N GLU A 53 11.51 21.86 2.25
CA GLU A 53 12.84 21.60 2.82
C GLU A 53 13.76 20.80 1.87
N GLY A 54 13.26 20.48 0.66
CA GLY A 54 14.02 19.80 -0.39
C GLY A 54 13.84 18.29 -0.44
N TYR A 55 12.90 17.71 0.30
CA TYR A 55 12.53 16.30 0.18
C TYR A 55 11.53 16.10 -0.97
N THR A 56 12.03 15.84 -2.18
CA THR A 56 11.22 15.88 -3.42
C THR A 56 10.67 14.53 -3.86
N ASN A 57 11.03 13.44 -3.19
CA ASN A 57 10.62 12.08 -3.57
C ASN A 57 9.98 11.33 -2.39
N LEU A 58 8.99 10.47 -2.69
CA LEU A 58 8.42 9.54 -1.73
C LEU A 58 8.91 8.13 -1.99
N VAL A 59 9.31 7.43 -0.94
CA VAL A 59 9.55 5.98 -0.95
C VAL A 59 8.49 5.32 -0.06
N ILE A 60 7.77 4.36 -0.63
CA ILE A 60 6.67 3.64 0.03
C ILE A 60 7.07 2.16 0.11
N PRO A 61 7.50 1.67 1.28
CA PRO A 61 8.06 0.34 1.49
C PRO A 61 7.00 -0.75 1.68
N SER A 62 5.82 -0.36 2.16
CA SER A 62 4.78 -1.28 2.57
C SER A 62 3.48 -0.98 1.85
N ARG A 63 2.74 -2.06 1.60
CA ARG A 63 1.40 -1.99 1.03
C ARG A 63 0.42 -1.26 1.96
N GLY A 64 0.64 -1.34 3.27
CA GLY A 64 -0.18 -0.68 4.29
C GLY A 64 -0.17 0.85 4.20
N ALA A 65 0.94 1.46 3.76
CA ALA A 65 1.04 2.90 3.61
C ALA A 65 0.37 3.42 2.32
N VAL A 66 0.13 2.56 1.32
CA VAL A 66 -0.39 2.97 0.00
C VAL A 66 -1.74 3.69 0.10
N PRO A 67 -2.76 3.20 0.83
CA PRO A 67 -4.06 3.87 0.83
C PRO A 67 -4.02 5.22 1.56
N PHE A 68 -3.19 5.36 2.60
CA PHE A 68 -2.90 6.66 3.23
C PHE A 68 -2.28 7.64 2.24
N VAL A 69 -1.25 7.22 1.49
CA VAL A 69 -0.61 8.10 0.50
C VAL A 69 -1.57 8.48 -0.64
N GLN A 70 -2.45 7.58 -1.07
CA GLN A 70 -3.47 7.87 -2.06
C GLN A 70 -4.50 8.88 -1.55
N ALA A 71 -4.98 8.70 -0.32
CA ALA A 71 -5.89 9.62 0.34
C ALA A 71 -5.22 10.99 0.61
N ALA A 72 -3.95 11.02 1.02
CA ALA A 72 -3.16 12.24 1.18
C ALA A 72 -2.99 13.00 -0.15
N THR A 73 -2.70 12.28 -1.24
CA THR A 73 -2.67 12.86 -2.59
C THR A 73 -4.02 13.52 -2.91
N ARG A 74 -5.14 12.89 -2.53
CA ARG A 74 -6.47 13.43 -2.78
C ARG A 74 -6.79 14.63 -1.89
N ALA A 75 -6.39 14.61 -0.62
CA ALA A 75 -6.50 15.75 0.29
C ALA A 75 -5.77 16.97 -0.30
N TYR A 76 -4.54 16.78 -0.79
CA TYR A 76 -3.80 17.84 -1.47
C TYR A 76 -4.55 18.36 -2.71
N MET A 77 -5.12 17.48 -3.54
CA MET A 77 -5.89 17.94 -4.70
C MET A 77 -7.18 18.68 -4.35
N LEU A 78 -7.84 18.34 -3.23
CA LEU A 78 -9.09 18.97 -2.80
C LEU A 78 -8.91 20.45 -2.44
N GLU A 79 -7.78 20.82 -1.84
CA GLU A 79 -7.48 22.22 -1.50
C GLU A 79 -7.48 23.14 -2.74
N SER A 80 -7.25 22.59 -3.95
CA SER A 80 -7.34 23.37 -5.18
C SER A 80 -8.75 23.90 -5.49
N ASN A 81 -9.79 23.27 -4.93
CA ASN A 81 -11.18 23.70 -5.10
C ASN A 81 -11.47 25.02 -4.36
N ALA A 82 -10.71 25.32 -3.29
CA ALA A 82 -10.83 26.56 -2.53
C ALA A 82 -10.24 27.78 -3.25
N LEU A 83 -9.42 27.55 -4.29
CA LEU A 83 -8.70 28.60 -5.00
C LEU A 83 -9.63 29.36 -5.95
N GLN A 84 -9.67 30.68 -5.80
CA GLN A 84 -10.63 31.55 -6.50
C GLN A 84 -10.17 31.85 -7.93
N THR A 85 -8.87 32.07 -8.12
CA THR A 85 -8.33 32.55 -9.41
C THR A 85 -7.79 31.40 -10.29
N PRO A 86 -7.88 31.54 -11.63
CA PRO A 86 -7.20 30.63 -12.55
C PRO A 86 -5.69 30.53 -12.32
N GLU A 87 -5.04 31.64 -11.98
CA GLU A 87 -3.58 31.74 -11.79
C GLU A 87 -3.13 30.95 -10.55
N GLU A 88 -3.85 31.06 -9.44
CA GLU A 88 -3.60 30.25 -8.24
C GLU A 88 -3.77 28.76 -8.53
N ARG A 89 -4.83 28.39 -9.27
CA ARG A 89 -5.06 26.99 -9.66
C ARG A 89 -3.98 26.47 -10.60
N TYR A 90 -3.45 27.30 -11.50
CA TYR A 90 -2.34 26.92 -12.35
C TYR A 90 -1.07 26.68 -11.53
N ARG A 91 -0.69 27.62 -10.67
CA ARG A 91 0.45 27.47 -9.75
C ARG A 91 0.31 26.24 -8.88
N TRP A 92 -0.87 25.99 -8.34
CA TRP A 92 -1.16 24.78 -7.57
C TRP A 92 -0.91 23.50 -8.34
N LYS A 93 -1.37 23.42 -9.59
CA LYS A 93 -1.14 22.26 -10.45
C LYS A 93 0.35 22.07 -10.74
N VAL A 94 1.08 23.15 -10.97
CA VAL A 94 2.54 23.11 -11.14
C VAL A 94 3.21 22.58 -9.86
N ASP A 95 2.87 23.14 -8.70
CA ASP A 95 3.39 22.70 -7.41
C ASP A 95 3.07 21.23 -7.14
N PHE A 96 1.89 20.75 -7.55
CA PHE A 96 1.52 19.34 -7.47
C PHE A 96 2.37 18.46 -8.40
N ILE A 97 2.55 18.86 -9.67
CA ILE A 97 3.31 18.10 -10.67
C ILE A 97 4.76 17.89 -10.21
N TYR A 98 5.35 18.87 -9.54
CA TYR A 98 6.71 18.80 -9.00
C TYR A 98 6.77 18.35 -7.53
N SER A 99 5.65 17.92 -6.94
CA SER A 99 5.62 17.47 -5.56
C SER A 99 6.06 16.01 -5.42
N PRO A 100 6.38 15.56 -4.19
CA PRO A 100 6.66 14.15 -3.92
C PRO A 100 5.50 13.22 -4.28
N PHE A 101 4.27 13.73 -4.41
CA PHE A 101 3.10 12.93 -4.77
C PHE A 101 3.13 12.39 -6.21
N THR A 102 3.93 12.99 -7.10
CA THR A 102 4.10 12.51 -8.48
C THR A 102 5.40 11.73 -8.66
N SER A 103 6.35 11.86 -7.73
CA SER A 103 7.66 11.22 -7.74
C SER A 103 7.76 10.14 -6.66
N LYS A 104 6.93 9.10 -6.80
CA LYS A 104 6.80 7.98 -5.85
C LYS A 104 7.57 6.76 -6.34
N LEU A 105 8.31 6.13 -5.44
CA LEU A 105 8.89 4.80 -5.63
C LEU A 105 8.27 3.83 -4.62
N VAL A 106 7.81 2.67 -5.09
CA VAL A 106 7.20 1.63 -4.26
C VAL A 106 8.12 0.40 -4.30
N LEU A 107 8.64 -0.03 -3.14
CA LEU A 107 9.58 -1.17 -3.02
C LEU A 107 9.11 -2.17 -1.97
N PRO A 108 9.11 -3.50 -2.20
CA PRO A 108 8.39 -4.45 -1.35
C PRO A 108 9.19 -4.89 -0.13
N PHE A 109 9.31 -4.03 0.87
CA PHE A 109 9.93 -4.35 2.16
C PHE A 109 9.09 -5.32 3.03
N SER A 110 7.90 -5.72 2.58
CA SER A 110 7.07 -6.70 3.28
C SER A 110 7.80 -8.05 3.39
N ALA A 111 7.99 -8.51 4.62
CA ALA A 111 8.74 -9.72 4.94
C ALA A 111 7.79 -10.89 5.20
N ASP A 112 8.08 -12.05 4.59
CA ASP A 112 7.42 -13.33 4.86
C ASP A 112 8.47 -14.43 4.99
N PRO A 113 9.23 -14.43 6.10
CA PRO A 113 10.29 -15.39 6.28
C PRO A 113 9.72 -16.80 6.42
N ASN A 114 10.35 -17.76 5.76
CA ASN A 114 10.38 -19.12 6.28
C ASN A 114 11.43 -19.16 7.40
N GLU A 115 10.98 -19.21 8.66
CA GLU A 115 11.83 -19.02 9.86
C GLU A 115 13.04 -19.96 9.96
N GLU A 116 13.00 -21.10 9.26
CA GLU A 116 14.11 -22.06 9.23
C GLU A 116 15.31 -21.56 8.41
N PHE A 117 15.10 -20.66 7.45
CA PHE A 117 16.15 -20.22 6.51
C PHE A 117 16.22 -18.71 6.32
N GLN A 118 15.19 -17.95 6.69
CA GLN A 118 15.03 -16.55 6.31
C GLN A 118 14.70 -15.69 7.53
N THR A 119 15.27 -14.50 7.62
CA THR A 119 14.91 -13.51 8.66
C THR A 119 14.28 -12.28 8.03
N SER A 120 13.32 -11.66 8.72
CA SER A 120 12.69 -10.42 8.27
C SER A 120 13.70 -9.28 8.07
N GLY A 121 14.76 -9.25 8.88
CA GLY A 121 15.80 -8.21 8.81
C GLY A 121 16.64 -8.32 7.55
N ALA A 122 16.94 -9.54 7.10
CA ALA A 122 17.69 -9.76 5.86
C ALA A 122 16.89 -9.32 4.63
N ILE A 123 15.58 -9.59 4.60
CA ILE A 123 14.66 -9.10 3.53
C ILE A 123 14.72 -7.57 3.45
N ARG A 124 14.64 -6.88 4.60
CA ARG A 124 14.71 -5.42 4.67
C ARG A 124 16.08 -4.87 4.27
N GLU A 125 17.16 -5.61 4.59
CA GLU A 125 18.50 -5.25 4.17
C GLU A 125 18.65 -5.34 2.64
N TYR A 126 18.13 -6.39 2.00
CA TYR A 126 18.10 -6.50 0.54
C TYR A 126 17.44 -5.27 -0.10
N TRP A 127 16.23 -4.91 0.32
CA TRP A 127 15.50 -3.77 -0.26
C TRP A 127 16.15 -2.43 0.05
N SER A 128 16.82 -2.31 1.19
CA SER A 128 17.63 -1.13 1.51
C SER A 128 18.81 -0.99 0.56
N ARG A 129 19.44 -2.10 0.14
CA ARG A 129 20.52 -2.09 -0.86
C ARG A 129 20.02 -1.70 -2.25
N VAL A 130 18.89 -2.27 -2.67
CA VAL A 130 18.21 -1.88 -3.93
C VAL A 130 17.90 -0.38 -3.93
N LEU A 131 17.31 0.13 -2.85
CA LEU A 131 17.03 1.56 -2.72
C LEU A 131 18.30 2.42 -2.74
N ALA A 132 19.36 1.97 -2.06
CA ALA A 132 20.65 2.66 -2.04
C ALA A 132 21.28 2.73 -3.43
N ALA A 133 21.22 1.65 -4.22
CA ALA A 133 21.68 1.63 -5.60
C ALA A 133 20.92 2.64 -6.47
N ILE A 134 19.59 2.68 -6.36
CA ILE A 134 18.74 3.65 -7.08
C ILE A 134 19.12 5.09 -6.73
N ILE A 135 19.27 5.40 -5.44
CA ILE A 135 19.62 6.75 -4.95
C ILE A 135 21.02 7.17 -5.39
N LYS A 136 21.98 6.25 -5.37
CA LYS A 136 23.36 6.47 -5.81
C LYS A 136 23.50 6.48 -7.34
N ARG A 137 22.44 6.16 -8.07
CA ARG A 137 22.44 5.95 -9.53
C ARG A 137 23.45 4.88 -9.95
N ASP A 138 23.62 3.86 -9.12
CA ASP A 138 24.48 2.72 -9.41
C ASP A 138 23.66 1.61 -10.07
N GLY A 139 23.44 1.73 -11.38
CA GLY A 139 22.70 0.72 -12.15
C GLY A 139 23.48 -0.57 -12.40
N ARG A 140 24.74 -0.67 -11.96
CA ARG A 140 25.52 -1.91 -12.00
C ARG A 140 25.48 -2.69 -10.69
N ASP A 141 24.86 -2.12 -9.64
CA ASP A 141 24.73 -2.82 -8.36
C ASP A 141 23.93 -4.13 -8.54
N LYS A 142 24.56 -5.24 -8.17
CA LYS A 142 24.01 -6.59 -8.31
C LYS A 142 22.64 -6.80 -7.65
N TYR A 143 22.32 -6.08 -6.57
CA TYR A 143 21.00 -6.18 -5.94
C TYR A 143 19.94 -5.55 -6.83
N LEU A 144 20.26 -4.41 -7.44
CA LEU A 144 19.38 -3.72 -8.40
C LEU A 144 19.24 -4.49 -9.71
N VAL A 145 20.32 -5.04 -10.25
CA VAL A 145 20.29 -5.91 -11.43
C VAL A 145 19.40 -7.13 -11.17
N LEU A 146 19.57 -7.81 -10.04
CA LEU A 146 18.70 -8.93 -9.67
C LEU A 146 17.24 -8.50 -9.56
N TYR A 147 16.96 -7.30 -9.03
CA TYR A 147 15.59 -6.78 -8.98
C TYR A 147 15.00 -6.58 -10.39
N LYS A 148 15.77 -6.06 -11.36
CA LYS A 148 15.34 -5.99 -12.77
C LYS A 148 14.98 -7.38 -13.31
N VAL A 149 15.83 -8.38 -13.08
CA VAL A 149 15.56 -9.76 -13.55
C VAL A 149 14.27 -10.31 -12.93
N LEU A 150 14.02 -10.09 -11.63
CA LEU A 150 12.77 -10.48 -10.98
C LEU A 150 11.55 -9.81 -11.63
N VAL A 151 11.64 -8.51 -11.90
CA VAL A 151 10.57 -7.71 -12.51
C VAL A 151 10.25 -8.20 -13.92
N GLU A 152 11.27 -8.39 -14.76
CA GLU A 152 11.09 -8.71 -16.18
C GLU A 152 10.75 -10.19 -16.39
N LYS A 153 11.41 -11.09 -15.65
CA LYS A 153 11.32 -12.54 -15.92
C LYS A 153 10.25 -13.24 -15.10
N LEU A 154 9.97 -12.78 -13.88
CA LEU A 154 8.92 -13.38 -13.04
C LEU A 154 7.66 -12.54 -13.05
N ALA A 155 7.74 -11.24 -12.75
CA ALA A 155 6.54 -10.40 -12.79
C ALA A 155 6.04 -10.06 -14.20
N LYS A 156 6.82 -10.38 -15.25
CA LYS A 156 6.51 -10.11 -16.66
C LYS A 156 6.17 -8.62 -16.89
N ARG A 157 6.90 -7.73 -16.23
CA ARG A 157 6.70 -6.27 -16.28
C ARG A 157 7.87 -5.56 -16.94
N SER A 158 7.60 -4.38 -17.46
CA SER A 158 8.64 -3.46 -17.92
C SER A 158 9.40 -2.87 -16.74
N TRP A 159 10.73 -2.88 -16.82
CA TRP A 159 11.62 -2.24 -15.86
C TRP A 159 11.32 -0.74 -15.71
N ASN A 160 11.20 -0.02 -16.83
CA ASN A 160 10.93 1.43 -16.86
C ASN A 160 9.57 1.78 -16.23
N GLY A 161 8.58 0.89 -16.39
CA GLY A 161 7.27 1.03 -15.75
C GLY A 161 7.29 0.82 -14.22
N THR A 162 8.35 0.20 -13.68
CA THR A 162 8.43 -0.20 -12.26
C THR A 162 9.04 0.87 -11.37
N LEU A 163 10.15 1.50 -11.78
CA LEU A 163 10.83 2.51 -10.96
C LEU A 163 10.26 3.93 -11.11
N GLY A 164 9.49 4.18 -12.18
CA GLY A 164 9.04 5.52 -12.56
C GLY A 164 10.16 6.34 -13.20
N ARG A 165 9.80 7.49 -13.78
CA ARG A 165 10.75 8.37 -14.50
C ARG A 165 11.66 9.15 -13.54
N VAL A 166 11.10 9.69 -12.47
CA VAL A 166 11.84 10.52 -11.51
C VAL A 166 12.25 9.66 -10.33
N LEU A 167 13.50 9.21 -10.34
CA LEU A 167 14.06 8.36 -9.30
C LEU A 167 14.45 9.17 -8.04
N PRO A 168 14.35 8.59 -6.83
CA PRO A 168 14.67 9.27 -5.58
C PRO A 168 16.13 9.75 -5.49
N THR A 169 16.34 10.83 -4.76
CA THR A 169 17.68 11.34 -4.37
C THR A 169 18.01 10.98 -2.92
N LYS A 170 19.15 11.44 -2.39
CA LYS A 170 19.54 11.19 -0.98
C LYS A 170 18.54 11.74 0.03
N LYS A 171 17.87 12.85 -0.31
CA LYS A 171 16.81 13.45 0.49
C LYS A 171 15.45 12.99 -0.04
N PHE A 172 14.91 11.97 0.61
CA PHE A 172 13.58 11.43 0.30
C PHE A 172 12.77 11.24 1.58
N ILE A 173 11.45 11.18 1.43
CA ILE A 173 10.52 10.88 2.51
C ILE A 173 10.19 9.40 2.46
N PHE A 174 10.34 8.70 3.58
CA PHE A 174 10.00 7.30 3.72
C PHE A 174 8.72 7.16 4.54
N VAL A 175 7.64 6.67 3.91
CA VAL A 175 6.31 6.60 4.55
C VAL A 175 5.95 5.15 4.85
N ASP A 176 5.85 4.77 6.13
CA ASP A 176 5.54 3.38 6.52
C ASP A 176 4.47 3.29 7.60
N THR A 177 3.82 2.13 7.69
CA THR A 177 2.89 1.77 8.76
C THR A 177 3.60 1.04 9.90
N VAL A 178 3.23 1.33 11.14
CA VAL A 178 3.86 0.79 12.33
C VAL A 178 2.83 0.15 13.25
N ILE A 179 3.03 -1.12 13.59
CA ILE A 179 2.24 -1.85 14.59
C ILE A 179 3.10 -2.06 15.85
N SER A 180 4.05 -3.01 15.82
CA SER A 180 4.96 -3.27 16.94
C SER A 180 6.22 -2.40 16.96
N GLY A 181 6.60 -1.82 15.82
CA GLY A 181 7.87 -1.07 15.68
C GLY A 181 9.04 -1.90 15.13
N ARG A 182 8.98 -3.24 15.24
CA ARG A 182 10.08 -4.12 14.78
C ARG A 182 10.48 -3.89 13.32
N ALA A 183 9.50 -3.83 12.43
CA ALA A 183 9.74 -3.71 11.00
C ALA A 183 10.53 -2.45 10.63
N ILE A 184 10.09 -1.30 11.15
CA ILE A 184 10.72 -0.03 10.87
C ILE A 184 12.10 0.07 11.52
N CYS A 185 12.31 -0.49 12.71
CA CYS A 185 13.62 -0.49 13.36
C CYS A 185 14.65 -1.38 12.64
N GLU A 186 14.22 -2.51 12.07
CA GLU A 186 15.07 -3.32 11.18
C GLU A 186 15.44 -2.54 9.91
N ILE A 187 14.50 -1.78 9.32
CA ILE A 187 14.75 -0.89 8.17
C ILE A 187 15.73 0.22 8.54
N ILE A 188 15.53 0.92 9.66
CA ILE A 188 16.42 1.98 10.14
C ILE A 188 17.85 1.44 10.31
N THR A 189 17.98 0.24 10.88
CA THR A 189 19.27 -0.43 11.05
C THR A 189 19.91 -0.73 9.70
N ALA A 190 19.15 -1.26 8.74
CA ALA A 190 19.64 -1.53 7.39
C ALA A 190 20.04 -0.22 6.68
N PHE A 191 19.27 0.85 6.80
CA PHE A 191 19.55 2.16 6.19
C PHE A 191 20.88 2.73 6.68
N LYS A 192 21.19 2.61 7.97
CA LYS A 192 22.49 2.98 8.54
C LYS A 192 23.64 2.19 7.90
N LYS A 193 23.45 0.88 7.66
CA LYS A 193 24.50 0.06 7.02
C LYS A 193 24.78 0.45 5.56
N VAL A 194 23.78 0.96 4.84
CA VAL A 194 23.90 1.24 3.39
C VAL A 194 24.07 2.73 3.05
N GLY A 195 24.06 3.61 4.06
CA GLY A 195 24.26 5.05 3.89
C GLY A 195 22.99 5.80 3.47
N LEU A 196 21.83 5.46 4.02
CA LEU A 196 20.52 6.07 3.72
C LEU A 196 19.96 6.93 4.86
N GLU A 197 20.83 7.49 5.70
CA GLU A 197 20.44 8.27 6.87
C GLU A 197 20.00 9.71 6.58
N GLU A 198 20.04 10.18 5.34
CA GLU A 198 19.56 11.54 5.01
C GLU A 198 18.04 11.61 4.79
N CYS A 199 17.35 10.47 4.85
CA CYS A 199 15.89 10.42 4.70
C CYS A 199 15.14 10.92 5.94
N TYR A 200 13.90 11.36 5.68
CA TYR A 200 12.91 11.70 6.70
C TYR A 200 11.84 10.62 6.77
N PHE A 201 11.53 10.14 7.97
CA PHE A 201 10.50 9.13 8.19
C PHE A 201 9.14 9.77 8.50
N ILE A 202 8.07 9.32 7.85
CA ILE A 202 6.71 9.56 8.33
C ILE A 202 6.10 8.20 8.65
N LEU A 203 5.83 7.97 9.94
CA LEU A 203 5.36 6.70 10.45
C LEU A 203 3.90 6.82 10.85
N ILE A 204 3.06 5.87 10.41
CA ILE A 204 1.64 5.82 10.71
C ILE A 204 1.40 4.69 11.70
N ALA A 205 1.09 5.02 12.95
CA ALA A 205 1.03 4.07 14.06
C ALA A 205 -0.40 3.57 14.34
N ASP A 206 -0.56 2.25 14.39
CA ASP A 206 -1.83 1.58 14.71
C ASP A 206 -2.13 1.69 16.20
N GLU A 207 -3.41 1.60 16.57
CA GLU A 207 -3.87 1.66 17.97
C GLU A 207 -3.27 2.82 18.75
N SER A 208 -3.17 3.97 18.09
CA SER A 208 -2.53 5.18 18.58
C SER A 208 -1.09 4.96 19.06
N GLY A 209 -0.38 3.98 18.50
CA GLY A 209 0.98 3.62 18.87
C GLY A 209 1.09 2.82 20.17
N ASN A 210 -0.01 2.38 20.78
CA ASN A 210 0.02 1.63 22.04
C ASN A 210 0.69 0.24 21.90
N LYS A 211 0.70 -0.32 20.69
CA LYS A 211 1.32 -1.61 20.38
C LYS A 211 2.83 -1.54 20.13
N ILE A 212 3.40 -0.34 20.04
CA ILE A 212 4.85 -0.20 19.81
C ILE A 212 5.60 -0.66 21.05
N GLU A 213 6.42 -1.70 20.89
CA GLU A 213 7.21 -2.28 21.97
C GLU A 213 8.26 -1.27 22.48
N PRO A 214 8.59 -1.27 23.78
CA PRO A 214 9.45 -0.26 24.40
C PRO A 214 10.79 -0.06 23.71
N GLU A 215 11.46 -1.14 23.30
CA GLU A 215 12.76 -1.09 22.63
C GLU A 215 12.70 -0.36 21.28
N TYR A 216 11.63 -0.55 20.51
CA TYR A 216 11.46 0.11 19.22
C TYR A 216 10.97 1.54 19.38
N ARG A 217 10.15 1.80 20.41
CA ARG A 217 9.71 3.15 20.77
C ARG A 217 10.90 4.07 21.03
N GLN A 218 11.89 3.62 21.80
CA GLN A 218 13.11 4.40 22.08
C GLN A 218 13.84 4.81 20.79
N VAL A 219 13.94 3.90 19.82
CA VAL A 219 14.57 4.20 18.52
C VAL A 219 13.77 5.25 17.74
N ILE A 220 12.43 5.12 17.70
CA ILE A 220 11.55 6.06 17.01
C ILE A 220 11.60 7.44 17.68
N GLU A 221 11.51 7.51 19.00
CA GLU A 221 11.61 8.76 19.77
C GLU A 221 12.96 9.45 19.56
N GLY A 222 14.05 8.69 19.48
CA GLY A 222 15.36 9.23 19.15
C GLY A 222 15.41 9.88 17.75
N LEU A 223 14.70 9.32 16.76
CA LEU A 223 14.58 9.94 15.43
C LEU A 223 13.67 11.18 15.44
N ILE A 224 12.62 11.18 16.25
CA ILE A 224 11.74 12.35 16.42
C ILE A 224 12.53 13.51 17.06
N GLN A 225 13.29 13.24 18.12
CA GLN A 225 14.13 14.24 18.79
C GLN A 225 15.23 14.79 17.88
N ALA A 226 15.70 13.99 16.92
CA ALA A 226 16.67 14.40 15.91
C ALA A 226 16.04 15.13 14.71
N ASP A 227 14.74 15.41 14.73
CA ASP A 227 13.96 15.99 13.63
C ASP A 227 14.09 15.21 12.31
N ARG A 228 14.00 13.88 12.41
CA ARG A 228 14.09 12.94 11.28
C ARG A 228 12.90 12.01 11.16
N CYS A 229 11.90 12.17 12.02
CA CYS A 229 10.71 11.35 12.03
C CYS A 229 9.49 12.14 12.51
N SER A 230 8.38 11.96 11.82
CA SER A 230 7.05 12.36 12.28
C SER A 230 6.18 11.13 12.51
N LEU A 231 5.42 11.11 13.61
CA LEU A 231 4.53 10.00 13.97
C LEU A 231 3.07 10.45 13.87
N ILE A 232 2.29 9.78 13.04
CA ILE A 232 0.86 10.01 12.88
C ILE A 232 0.13 8.86 13.57
N HIS A 233 -0.70 9.19 14.55
CA HIS A 233 -1.45 8.19 15.31
C HIS A 233 -2.80 7.90 14.65
N VAL A 234 -3.13 6.61 14.52
CA VAL A 234 -4.42 6.14 14.01
C VAL A 234 -4.98 5.13 15.03
N LYS A 235 -6.25 5.25 15.38
CA LYS A 235 -6.95 4.38 16.32
C LYS A 235 -7.00 2.93 15.83
N ARG A 236 -7.25 2.76 14.53
CA ARG A 236 -7.30 1.44 13.90
C ARG A 236 -6.95 1.53 12.43
N MET A 237 -5.88 0.87 12.03
CA MET A 237 -5.53 0.67 10.64
C MET A 237 -6.18 -0.61 10.12
N PHE A 238 -6.90 -0.51 9.00
CA PHE A 238 -7.19 -1.64 8.14
C PHE A 238 -6.03 -1.79 7.16
N THR A 239 -5.08 -2.69 7.45
CA THR A 239 -3.90 -2.91 6.61
C THR A 239 -4.00 -4.20 5.80
N GLU A 240 -3.18 -4.22 4.75
CA GLU A 240 -2.71 -5.39 4.01
C GLU A 240 -2.62 -6.72 4.77
N ASP A 241 -2.03 -6.70 5.97
CA ASP A 241 -1.74 -7.92 6.74
C ASP A 241 -3.01 -8.63 7.21
N ARG A 242 -4.15 -7.99 6.97
CA ARG A 242 -5.47 -8.56 7.19
C ARG A 242 -6.23 -8.81 5.90
N GLY A 243 -5.69 -8.57 4.72
CA GLY A 243 -6.38 -8.84 3.46
C GLY A 243 -6.16 -7.80 2.37
N PRO A 244 -6.15 -8.23 1.10
CA PRO A 244 -5.85 -7.35 -0.01
C PRO A 244 -6.97 -6.41 -0.43
N GLY A 245 -8.19 -6.68 0.04
CA GLY A 245 -9.33 -5.82 -0.27
C GLY A 245 -9.19 -4.43 0.32
N ALA A 246 -8.36 -4.27 1.36
CA ALA A 246 -8.12 -2.99 2.02
C ALA A 246 -7.06 -2.11 1.31
N SER A 247 -6.00 -2.71 0.75
CA SER A 247 -4.85 -1.96 0.22
C SER A 247 -4.88 -1.74 -1.29
N GLY A 248 -5.59 -2.60 -2.05
CA GLY A 248 -5.60 -2.57 -3.51
C GLY A 248 -4.28 -3.01 -4.17
N VAL A 249 -3.35 -3.58 -3.39
CA VAL A 249 -2.02 -4.04 -3.81
C VAL A 249 -1.77 -5.46 -3.31
N TRP A 250 -1.13 -6.30 -4.13
CA TRP A 250 -0.55 -7.57 -3.69
C TRP A 250 0.96 -7.52 -3.86
N SER A 251 1.72 -8.21 -2.99
CA SER A 251 3.06 -8.65 -3.38
C SER A 251 3.06 -10.14 -3.60
N THR A 252 3.79 -10.56 -4.62
CA THR A 252 4.18 -11.97 -4.75
C THR A 252 5.59 -12.17 -4.23
N VAL A 253 5.87 -13.35 -3.71
CA VAL A 253 7.21 -13.81 -3.35
C VAL A 253 7.46 -15.16 -4.01
N TYR A 254 8.72 -15.44 -4.37
CA TYR A 254 9.13 -16.67 -5.07
C TYR A 254 10.17 -17.43 -4.23
N PRO A 255 9.77 -18.13 -3.14
CA PRO A 255 10.73 -18.66 -2.17
C PRO A 255 11.81 -19.58 -2.76
N GLN A 256 11.44 -20.43 -3.72
CA GLN A 256 12.37 -21.36 -4.39
C GLN A 256 13.43 -20.63 -5.22
N VAL A 257 13.02 -19.59 -5.96
CA VAL A 257 13.94 -18.78 -6.77
C VAL A 257 14.98 -18.11 -5.86
N LEU A 258 14.55 -17.54 -4.74
CA LEU A 258 15.46 -16.85 -3.82
C LEU A 258 16.46 -17.80 -3.17
N ARG A 259 16.01 -19.02 -2.83
CA ARG A 259 16.91 -20.09 -2.37
C ARG A 259 17.93 -20.46 -3.46
N ALA A 260 17.50 -20.59 -4.71
CA ALA A 260 18.39 -20.90 -5.82
C ALA A 260 19.39 -19.76 -6.09
N VAL A 261 18.99 -18.49 -5.96
CA VAL A 261 19.89 -17.33 -6.04
C VAL A 261 20.98 -17.44 -4.97
N GLN A 262 20.64 -17.78 -3.73
CA GLN A 262 21.62 -17.92 -2.65
C GLN A 262 22.65 -19.01 -2.91
N GLN A 263 22.21 -20.15 -3.42
CA GLN A 263 23.09 -21.27 -3.75
C GLN A 263 24.05 -20.95 -4.90
N ASN A 264 23.67 -20.01 -5.79
CA ASN A 264 24.45 -19.66 -6.97
C ASN A 264 25.29 -18.38 -6.81
N PHE A 265 24.96 -17.51 -5.86
CA PHE A 265 25.58 -16.19 -5.72
C PHE A 265 26.03 -15.93 -4.27
N PRO A 266 27.35 -15.94 -3.97
CA PRO A 266 27.86 -15.77 -2.61
C PRO A 266 27.44 -14.46 -1.93
N TRP A 267 27.25 -13.40 -2.72
CA TRP A 267 26.82 -12.11 -2.19
C TRP A 267 25.35 -12.07 -1.78
N ALA A 268 24.55 -13.06 -2.20
CA ALA A 268 23.11 -13.08 -2.02
C ALA A 268 22.66 -13.71 -0.69
N GLU A 269 23.59 -13.96 0.24
CA GLU A 269 23.33 -14.57 1.56
C GLU A 269 22.13 -13.97 2.29
N HIS A 270 21.83 -12.68 2.07
CA HIS A 270 20.71 -11.97 2.70
C HIS A 270 19.56 -11.59 1.73
N CYS A 271 19.56 -12.07 0.49
CA CYS A 271 18.52 -11.78 -0.53
C CYS A 271 17.21 -12.56 -0.34
N TYR A 272 16.76 -12.72 0.90
CA TYR A 272 15.49 -13.34 1.18
C TYR A 272 14.35 -12.40 0.78
N GLY A 273 13.18 -12.95 0.45
CA GLY A 273 11.94 -12.18 0.24
C GLY A 273 11.96 -11.09 -0.84
N ALA A 274 12.82 -11.15 -1.88
CA ALA A 274 12.70 -10.23 -3.01
C ALA A 274 11.40 -10.54 -3.78
N GLY A 275 10.32 -9.88 -3.36
CA GLY A 275 9.02 -9.96 -3.99
C GLY A 275 8.87 -8.99 -5.15
N THR A 276 7.82 -9.20 -5.94
CA THR A 276 7.39 -8.24 -6.96
C THR A 276 6.04 -7.65 -6.56
N PHE A 277 5.84 -6.37 -6.84
CA PHE A 277 4.58 -5.69 -6.54
C PHE A 277 3.59 -5.78 -7.69
N TYR A 278 2.32 -6.05 -7.37
CA TYR A 278 1.21 -5.96 -8.30
C TYR A 278 0.25 -4.85 -7.90
N HIS A 279 0.26 -3.77 -8.68
CA HIS A 279 -0.83 -2.80 -8.70
C HIS A 279 -2.01 -3.37 -9.48
N LYS A 280 -3.23 -3.04 -9.03
CA LYS A 280 -4.55 -3.42 -9.58
C LYS A 280 -5.08 -4.77 -9.12
N VAL A 281 -5.37 -4.88 -7.82
CA VAL A 281 -6.35 -5.87 -7.34
C VAL A 281 -7.74 -5.64 -7.95
N SER A 282 -8.03 -4.42 -8.41
CA SER A 282 -9.28 -4.03 -9.06
C SER A 282 -9.21 -4.00 -10.59
N SER A 283 -10.23 -4.56 -11.25
CA SER A 283 -10.51 -4.41 -12.67
C SER A 283 -11.88 -3.76 -12.80
N ALA A 284 -11.91 -2.55 -13.34
CA ALA A 284 -13.14 -1.79 -13.54
C ALA A 284 -13.92 -2.23 -14.80
N GLN A 285 -13.67 -3.43 -15.35
CA GLN A 285 -13.96 -3.73 -16.76
C GLN A 285 -14.67 -5.06 -17.04
N LEU A 286 -15.30 -5.72 -16.06
CA LEU A 286 -16.19 -6.84 -16.37
C LEU A 286 -17.63 -6.57 -15.93
N GLU A 287 -18.55 -6.92 -16.83
CA GLU A 287 -19.96 -7.00 -16.51
C GLU A 287 -20.18 -8.19 -15.55
N PRO A 288 -21.03 -8.08 -14.51
CA PRO A 288 -21.27 -9.14 -13.53
C PRO A 288 -21.58 -10.53 -14.14
N LYS A 289 -22.09 -10.55 -15.38
CA LYS A 289 -22.45 -11.74 -16.16
C LYS A 289 -21.27 -12.61 -16.62
N ASP A 290 -20.05 -12.06 -16.68
CA ASP A 290 -18.87 -12.77 -17.20
C ASP A 290 -18.25 -13.75 -16.17
N GLY A 291 -18.80 -13.78 -14.95
CA GLY A 291 -18.66 -14.88 -14.00
C GLY A 291 -17.39 -14.87 -13.14
N ILE A 292 -17.55 -15.37 -11.92
CA ILE A 292 -16.51 -15.68 -10.94
C ILE A 292 -15.53 -16.71 -11.56
N GLY A 293 -14.22 -16.41 -11.54
CA GLY A 293 -13.17 -17.35 -11.97
C GLY A 293 -12.42 -16.99 -13.25
N THR A 294 -12.78 -15.89 -13.92
CA THR A 294 -11.94 -15.32 -14.98
C THR A 294 -10.78 -14.53 -14.36
N VAL A 295 -9.65 -14.43 -15.08
CA VAL A 295 -8.45 -13.69 -14.62
C VAL A 295 -8.74 -12.22 -14.27
N ASP A 296 -9.83 -11.71 -14.85
CA ASP A 296 -10.26 -10.32 -14.76
C ASP A 296 -11.46 -10.12 -13.81
N TYR A 297 -11.99 -11.14 -13.12
CA TYR A 297 -13.13 -10.97 -12.20
C TYR A 297 -12.69 -10.75 -10.75
N ASN A 298 -12.77 -9.49 -10.28
CA ASN A 298 -12.55 -9.09 -8.88
C ASN A 298 -13.60 -8.05 -8.41
N MET A 299 -14.74 -7.97 -9.11
CA MET A 299 -15.79 -6.97 -8.88
C MET A 299 -16.18 -6.78 -7.40
N PRO A 300 -16.36 -7.85 -6.60
CA PRO A 300 -16.59 -7.76 -5.15
C PRO A 300 -15.57 -6.90 -4.39
N VAL A 301 -14.29 -7.18 -4.62
CA VAL A 301 -13.19 -6.48 -3.96
C VAL A 301 -13.01 -5.07 -4.53
N THR A 302 -13.23 -4.90 -5.83
CA THR A 302 -13.27 -3.58 -6.47
C THR A 302 -14.35 -2.70 -5.87
N GLN A 303 -15.57 -3.24 -5.68
CA GLN A 303 -16.69 -2.52 -5.08
C GLN A 303 -16.35 -2.13 -3.65
N MET A 304 -15.91 -3.08 -2.82
CA MET A 304 -15.55 -2.79 -1.43
C MET A 304 -14.44 -1.73 -1.33
N TYR A 305 -13.32 -1.92 -2.05
CA TYR A 305 -12.24 -0.96 -2.09
C TYR A 305 -12.70 0.43 -2.56
N SER A 306 -13.59 0.47 -3.57
CA SER A 306 -14.16 1.73 -4.06
C SER A 306 -15.08 2.40 -3.05
N SER A 307 -15.90 1.62 -2.32
CA SER A 307 -16.77 2.12 -1.25
C SER A 307 -15.96 2.69 -0.08
N ILE A 308 -14.93 1.98 0.39
CA ILE A 308 -14.02 2.45 1.45
C ILE A 308 -13.32 3.74 1.00
N LYS A 309 -12.80 3.76 -0.22
CA LYS A 309 -12.15 4.95 -0.78
C LYS A 309 -13.13 6.12 -0.92
N GLY A 310 -14.36 5.85 -1.36
CA GLY A 310 -15.44 6.84 -1.45
C GLY A 310 -15.78 7.43 -0.09
N CYS A 311 -15.84 6.59 0.95
CA CYS A 311 -16.05 7.01 2.33
C CYS A 311 -14.92 7.92 2.85
N ILE A 312 -13.66 7.49 2.71
CA ILE A 312 -12.49 8.32 3.10
C ILE A 312 -12.52 9.66 2.35
N PHE A 313 -12.87 9.64 1.06
CA PHE A 313 -12.97 10.86 0.27
C PHE A 313 -14.09 11.79 0.73
N ALA A 314 -15.28 11.25 1.04
CA ALA A 314 -16.38 12.03 1.59
C ALA A 314 -15.98 12.71 2.92
N ALA A 315 -15.24 12.00 3.77
CA ALA A 315 -14.71 12.56 5.01
C ALA A 315 -13.71 13.71 4.74
N LEU A 316 -12.78 13.53 3.80
CA LEU A 316 -11.85 14.59 3.40
C LEU A 316 -12.56 15.82 2.85
N VAL A 317 -13.61 15.64 2.03
CA VAL A 317 -14.41 16.74 1.49
C VAL A 317 -15.11 17.51 2.62
N ALA A 318 -15.74 16.80 3.56
CA ALA A 318 -16.42 17.43 4.70
C ALA A 318 -15.43 18.22 5.58
N MET A 319 -14.22 17.68 5.81
CA MET A 319 -13.17 18.39 6.53
C MET A 319 -12.74 19.67 5.80
N GLN A 320 -12.55 19.60 4.47
CA GLN A 320 -12.20 20.76 3.64
C GLN A 320 -13.30 21.83 3.66
N GLN A 321 -14.58 21.44 3.58
CA GLN A 321 -15.71 22.35 3.65
C GLN A 321 -15.77 23.10 4.99
N CYS A 322 -15.43 22.43 6.09
CA CYS A 322 -15.34 23.08 7.40
C CYS A 322 -14.26 24.16 7.43
N ASP A 323 -13.10 23.92 6.83
CA ASP A 323 -12.02 24.91 6.79
C ASP A 323 -12.35 26.09 5.88
N GLU A 324 -12.95 25.82 4.72
CA GLU A 324 -13.40 26.85 3.78
C GLU A 324 -14.47 27.74 4.40
N ALA A 325 -15.45 27.15 5.10
CA ALA A 325 -16.49 27.91 5.79
C ALA A 325 -15.89 28.80 6.89
N LYS A 326 -14.95 28.27 7.69
CA LYS A 326 -14.23 29.07 8.68
C LYS A 326 -13.51 30.26 8.03
N LYS A 327 -12.75 30.01 6.96
CA LYS A 327 -12.00 31.05 6.24
C LYS A 327 -12.93 32.13 5.64
N LEU A 328 -14.04 31.73 5.02
CA LEU A 328 -15.03 32.65 4.46
C LEU A 328 -15.69 33.53 5.54
N LEU A 329 -15.96 32.96 6.73
CA LEU A 329 -16.47 33.74 7.85
C LEU A 329 -15.41 34.73 8.37
N GLU A 330 -14.13 34.34 8.43
CA GLU A 330 -13.03 35.25 8.78
C GLU A 330 -12.90 36.41 7.78
N GLU A 331 -12.91 36.12 6.48
CA GLU A 331 -12.76 37.11 5.39
C GLU A 331 -13.93 38.11 5.34
N LYS A 332 -15.14 37.69 5.70
CA LYS A 332 -16.32 38.57 5.80
C LYS A 332 -16.32 39.47 7.03
N GLY A 333 -15.24 39.49 7.81
CA GLY A 333 -15.11 40.34 9.00
C GLY A 333 -15.90 39.84 10.21
N HIS A 334 -16.43 38.60 10.15
CA HIS A 334 -17.19 38.02 11.25
C HIS A 334 -16.31 37.59 12.43
N ARG A 335 -14.98 37.64 12.31
CA ARG A 335 -14.03 37.29 13.38
C ARG A 335 -14.26 38.07 14.68
N ASN A 336 -14.80 39.29 14.58
CA ASN A 336 -15.10 40.15 15.74
C ASN A 336 -16.52 39.95 16.30
N LEU A 337 -17.32 39.03 15.73
CA LEU A 337 -18.63 38.73 16.29
C LEU A 337 -18.48 37.95 17.60
N PRO A 338 -19.24 38.30 18.66
CA PRO A 338 -19.18 37.61 19.94
C PRO A 338 -19.51 36.10 19.86
N ASN A 339 -20.21 35.68 18.81
CA ASN A 339 -20.65 34.30 18.58
C ASN A 339 -19.91 33.60 17.43
N PHE A 340 -18.80 34.17 16.93
CA PHE A 340 -18.06 33.62 15.79
C PHE A 340 -17.64 32.16 16.01
N ASP A 341 -17.01 31.86 17.15
CA ASP A 341 -16.55 30.51 17.46
C ASP A 341 -17.72 29.52 17.59
N SER A 342 -18.85 29.97 18.13
CA SER A 342 -20.08 29.17 18.19
C SER A 342 -20.62 28.87 16.79
N LEU A 343 -20.68 29.87 15.90
CA LEU A 343 -21.18 29.71 14.54
C LEU A 343 -20.32 28.73 13.73
N VAL A 344 -18.98 28.83 13.87
CA VAL A 344 -18.05 27.90 13.23
C VAL A 344 -18.21 26.49 13.81
N ALA A 345 -18.39 26.36 15.13
CA ALA A 345 -18.62 25.08 15.77
C ALA A 345 -19.93 24.43 15.32
N ASP A 346 -21.02 25.20 15.24
CA ASP A 346 -22.34 24.73 14.81
C ASP A 346 -22.32 24.25 13.35
N TYR A 347 -21.72 25.04 12.45
CA TYR A 347 -21.56 24.65 11.04
C TYR A 347 -20.72 23.37 10.90
N ARG A 348 -19.61 23.28 11.66
CA ARG A 348 -18.76 22.09 11.69
C ARG A 348 -19.54 20.88 12.20
N ALA A 349 -20.32 21.03 13.26
CA ALA A 349 -21.14 19.96 13.82
C ALA A 349 -22.16 19.45 12.79
N GLN A 350 -22.89 20.36 12.12
CA GLN A 350 -23.86 20.00 11.08
C GLN A 350 -23.22 19.28 9.89
N THR A 351 -22.07 19.78 9.43
CA THR A 351 -21.32 19.18 8.31
C THR A 351 -20.82 17.78 8.67
N MET A 352 -20.27 17.62 9.88
CA MET A 352 -19.81 16.32 10.37
C MET A 352 -20.95 15.33 10.58
N ASP A 353 -22.10 15.77 11.11
CA ASP A 353 -23.28 14.93 11.29
C ASP A 353 -23.82 14.41 9.94
N THR A 354 -23.93 15.31 8.95
CA THR A 354 -24.33 14.95 7.57
C THR A 354 -23.35 13.94 6.96
N MET A 355 -22.05 14.18 7.11
CA MET A 355 -21.00 13.26 6.65
C MET A 355 -21.13 11.90 7.35
N MET A 356 -21.29 11.86 8.67
CA MET A 356 -21.44 10.60 9.42
C MET A 356 -22.66 9.81 8.95
N HIS A 357 -23.81 10.46 8.69
CA HIS A 357 -24.99 9.83 8.13
C HIS A 357 -24.74 9.22 6.74
N LEU A 358 -24.03 9.93 5.87
CA LEU A 358 -23.64 9.41 4.55
C LEU A 358 -22.72 8.19 4.69
N LEU A 359 -21.69 8.27 5.54
CA LEU A 359 -20.76 7.17 5.76
C LEU A 359 -21.46 5.91 6.28
N ARG A 360 -22.42 6.05 7.21
CA ARG A 360 -23.23 4.91 7.70
C ARG A 360 -23.98 4.24 6.56
N ARG A 361 -24.65 5.03 5.72
CA ARG A 361 -25.41 4.50 4.59
C ARG A 361 -24.50 3.76 3.59
N GLU A 362 -23.38 4.35 3.22
CA GLU A 362 -22.42 3.73 2.28
C GLU A 362 -21.82 2.43 2.85
N LEU A 363 -21.52 2.41 4.15
CA LEU A 363 -21.08 1.19 4.83
C LEU A 363 -22.18 0.12 4.85
N ASP A 364 -23.43 0.48 5.13
CA ASP A 364 -24.56 -0.47 5.12
C ASP A 364 -24.77 -1.07 3.72
N ASP A 365 -24.65 -0.26 2.67
CA ASP A 365 -24.80 -0.74 1.29
C ASP A 365 -23.61 -1.61 0.85
N MET A 366 -22.40 -1.27 1.28
CA MET A 366 -21.23 -2.15 1.15
C MET A 366 -21.45 -3.48 1.88
N CYS A 367 -22.03 -3.45 3.09
CA CYS A 367 -22.33 -4.65 3.87
C CYS A 367 -23.30 -5.58 3.15
N LYS A 368 -24.39 -5.03 2.60
CA LYS A 368 -25.36 -5.81 1.82
C LYS A 368 -24.70 -6.46 0.61
N THR A 369 -23.94 -5.66 -0.15
CA THR A 369 -23.21 -6.11 -1.33
C THR A 369 -22.26 -7.26 -0.99
N LEU A 370 -21.50 -7.15 0.11
CA LEU A 370 -20.58 -8.21 0.53
C LEU A 370 -21.28 -9.50 0.99
N ARG A 371 -22.47 -9.41 1.61
CA ARG A 371 -23.25 -10.60 1.99
C ARG A 371 -23.71 -11.37 0.76
N ASP A 372 -24.11 -10.68 -0.30
CA ASP A 372 -24.52 -11.30 -1.57
C ASP A 372 -23.35 -12.02 -2.29
N LEU A 373 -22.12 -11.83 -1.81
CA LEU A 373 -20.89 -12.35 -2.39
C LEU A 373 -20.28 -13.50 -1.59
N GLU A 374 -21.07 -14.19 -0.73
CA GLU A 374 -20.85 -15.34 0.19
C GLU A 374 -19.48 -16.06 0.19
N LYS A 375 -18.80 -16.18 -0.96
CA LYS A 375 -17.49 -16.78 -1.16
C LYS A 375 -16.30 -15.84 -0.87
N PHE A 376 -16.52 -14.54 -0.73
CA PHE A 376 -15.46 -13.54 -0.56
C PHE A 376 -15.50 -12.91 0.83
N THR A 377 -14.48 -13.19 1.64
CA THR A 377 -14.20 -12.40 2.85
C THR A 377 -13.02 -11.50 2.55
N PRO A 378 -13.18 -10.18 2.59
CA PRO A 378 -12.11 -9.23 2.23
C PRO A 378 -10.82 -9.41 3.00
N LEU A 379 -10.96 -10.00 4.20
CA LEU A 379 -9.90 -10.14 5.18
C LEU A 379 -9.32 -11.56 5.29
N ASP A 380 -9.68 -12.48 4.38
CA ASP A 380 -9.20 -13.86 4.46
C ASP A 380 -8.18 -14.24 3.37
N LYS A 381 -7.35 -15.22 3.71
CA LYS A 381 -6.32 -15.75 2.79
C LYS A 381 -6.94 -16.44 1.59
N ARG A 382 -8.12 -17.05 1.77
CA ARG A 382 -8.84 -17.77 0.71
C ARG A 382 -9.20 -16.82 -0.44
N THR A 383 -9.76 -15.67 -0.12
CA THR A 383 -10.10 -14.59 -1.04
C THR A 383 -8.86 -14.05 -1.73
N THR A 384 -7.78 -13.85 -0.97
CA THR A 384 -6.48 -13.44 -1.54
C THR A 384 -6.01 -14.45 -2.61
N LYS A 385 -6.06 -15.75 -2.29
CA LYS A 385 -5.67 -16.81 -3.22
C LYS A 385 -6.60 -16.86 -4.43
N LEU A 386 -7.91 -16.86 -4.22
CA LEU A 386 -8.92 -16.90 -5.29
C LEU A 386 -8.74 -15.77 -6.31
N LEU A 387 -8.31 -14.59 -5.86
CA LEU A 387 -8.11 -13.43 -6.73
C LEU A 387 -6.72 -13.42 -7.39
N ALA A 388 -5.69 -13.89 -6.70
CA ALA A 388 -4.31 -13.89 -7.20
C ALA A 388 -4.00 -15.05 -8.14
N GLU A 389 -4.50 -16.25 -7.83
CA GLU A 389 -4.15 -17.50 -8.52
C GLU A 389 -4.44 -17.47 -10.03
N PRO A 390 -5.59 -16.98 -10.53
CA PRO A 390 -5.84 -16.88 -11.96
C PRO A 390 -4.80 -16.01 -12.71
N ARG A 391 -4.33 -14.94 -12.08
CA ARG A 391 -3.33 -14.03 -12.67
C ARG A 391 -1.95 -14.62 -12.66
N VAL A 392 -1.58 -15.30 -11.56
CA VAL A 392 -0.32 -16.05 -11.50
C VAL A 392 -0.33 -17.15 -12.56
N LYS A 393 -1.40 -17.92 -12.68
CA LYS A 393 -1.51 -19.00 -13.68
C LYS A 393 -1.54 -18.51 -15.14
N LYS A 394 -1.91 -17.26 -15.39
CA LYS A 394 -1.79 -16.66 -16.72
C LYS A 394 -0.32 -16.52 -17.15
N GLU A 395 0.54 -16.07 -16.24
CA GLU A 395 1.96 -15.87 -16.53
C GLU A 395 2.80 -17.13 -16.28
N HIS A 396 2.37 -17.99 -15.35
CA HIS A 396 3.02 -19.23 -14.93
C HIS A 396 1.99 -20.37 -14.82
N PRO A 397 1.61 -21.02 -15.94
CA PRO A 397 0.51 -21.99 -15.98
C PRO A 397 0.63 -23.18 -15.02
N ASN A 398 1.86 -23.59 -14.71
CA ASN A 398 2.16 -24.74 -13.88
C ASN A 398 2.56 -24.34 -12.44
N ALA A 399 2.40 -23.07 -12.06
CA ALA A 399 2.74 -22.62 -10.72
C ALA A 399 1.66 -23.02 -9.71
N GLU A 400 2.10 -23.36 -8.50
CA GLU A 400 1.24 -23.47 -7.33
C GLU A 400 1.20 -22.12 -6.59
N VAL A 401 0.04 -21.81 -5.99
CA VAL A 401 -0.19 -20.53 -5.31
C VAL A 401 -0.61 -20.77 -3.87
N GLU A 402 0.12 -20.16 -2.95
CA GLU A 402 -0.20 -20.12 -1.53
C GLU A 402 -0.27 -18.67 -1.03
N VAL A 403 -0.88 -18.46 0.14
CA VAL A 403 -1.00 -17.14 0.76
C VAL A 403 -0.55 -17.21 2.21
N SER A 404 0.40 -16.36 2.59
CA SER A 404 0.95 -16.32 3.95
C SER A 404 -0.02 -15.68 4.97
N SER A 405 0.34 -15.73 6.26
CA SER A 405 -0.35 -14.97 7.33
C SER A 405 -0.45 -13.49 7.04
N SER A 406 0.57 -12.91 6.42
CA SER A 406 0.62 -11.49 6.04
C SER A 406 0.10 -11.22 4.63
N HIS A 407 -0.74 -12.12 4.10
CA HIS A 407 -1.35 -12.02 2.78
C HIS A 407 -0.34 -11.80 1.63
N LEU A 408 0.86 -12.36 1.75
CA LEU A 408 1.83 -12.41 0.65
C LEU A 408 1.50 -13.63 -0.23
N VAL A 409 1.45 -13.40 -1.55
CA VAL A 409 1.14 -14.44 -2.53
C VAL A 409 2.44 -15.20 -2.83
N ARG A 410 2.57 -16.40 -2.27
CA ARG A 410 3.71 -17.28 -2.54
C ARG A 410 3.46 -18.01 -3.84
N VAL A 411 4.34 -17.78 -4.81
CA VAL A 411 4.32 -18.45 -6.10
C VAL A 411 5.41 -19.51 -6.10
N ILE A 412 4.98 -20.77 -6.21
CA ILE A 412 5.84 -21.96 -6.26
C ILE A 412 5.95 -22.33 -7.74
N LEU A 413 7.16 -22.23 -8.28
CA LEU A 413 7.43 -22.42 -9.70
C LEU A 413 7.92 -23.85 -9.97
N PRO A 414 7.66 -24.41 -11.17
CA PRO A 414 8.35 -25.63 -11.59
C PRO A 414 9.87 -25.46 -11.60
N GLU A 415 10.61 -26.53 -11.29
CA GLU A 415 12.09 -26.51 -11.25
C GLU A 415 12.70 -25.95 -12.54
N ALA A 416 12.16 -26.33 -13.70
CA ALA A 416 12.62 -25.83 -14.99
C ALA A 416 12.48 -24.30 -15.16
N GLU A 417 11.45 -23.67 -14.57
CA GLU A 417 11.30 -22.21 -14.59
C GLU A 417 12.28 -21.53 -13.64
N VAL A 418 12.57 -22.15 -12.49
CA VAL A 418 13.59 -21.68 -11.55
C VAL A 418 14.98 -21.74 -12.19
N ASP A 419 15.32 -22.84 -12.87
CA ASP A 419 16.60 -22.99 -13.56
C ASP A 419 16.76 -21.98 -14.70
N ALA A 420 15.70 -21.77 -15.50
CA ALA A 420 15.69 -20.75 -16.55
C ALA A 420 15.91 -19.34 -15.97
N PHE A 421 15.27 -19.02 -14.84
CA PHE A 421 15.51 -17.76 -14.14
C PHE A 421 16.96 -17.61 -13.68
N ILE A 422 17.54 -18.65 -13.07
CA ILE A 422 18.93 -18.59 -12.58
C ILE A 422 19.92 -18.45 -13.74
N HIS A 423 19.68 -19.12 -14.85
CA HIS A 423 20.48 -18.96 -16.06
C HIS A 423 20.49 -17.51 -16.54
N GLU A 424 19.31 -16.89 -16.64
CA GLU A 424 19.19 -15.49 -17.02
C GLU A 424 19.86 -14.55 -16.01
N ALA A 425 19.64 -14.77 -14.72
CA ALA A 425 20.27 -13.97 -13.66
C ALA A 425 21.81 -14.01 -13.77
N LYS A 426 22.39 -15.16 -14.09
CA LYS A 426 23.84 -15.29 -14.34
C LYS A 426 24.29 -14.46 -15.53
N ILE A 427 23.52 -14.45 -16.62
CA ILE A 427 23.82 -13.65 -17.82
C ILE A 427 23.81 -12.16 -17.45
N GLU A 428 22.69 -11.66 -16.93
CA GLU A 428 22.50 -10.23 -16.63
C GLU A 428 23.51 -9.73 -15.58
N LEU A 429 23.77 -10.50 -14.52
CA LEU A 429 24.75 -10.13 -13.49
C LEU A 429 26.20 -10.16 -13.98
N SER A 430 26.50 -10.89 -15.07
CA SER A 430 27.84 -10.93 -15.67
C SER A 430 28.02 -9.93 -16.81
N ALA A 431 26.94 -9.37 -17.35
CA ALA A 431 26.97 -8.47 -18.48
C ALA A 431 27.55 -7.08 -18.16
N ASP A 432 27.70 -6.73 -16.87
CA ASP A 432 28.19 -5.42 -16.37
C ASP A 432 27.43 -4.22 -16.98
N LEU A 433 26.16 -4.45 -17.36
CA LEU A 433 25.29 -3.45 -17.93
C LEU A 433 24.70 -2.56 -16.84
N ASP A 434 24.64 -1.26 -17.14
CA ASP A 434 24.03 -0.28 -16.28
C ASP A 434 22.51 -0.25 -16.52
N VAL A 435 21.74 -0.83 -15.59
CA VAL A 435 20.28 -0.95 -15.73
C VAL A 435 19.54 0.37 -15.53
N LEU A 436 20.25 1.45 -15.24
CA LEU A 436 19.73 2.81 -15.12
C LEU A 436 20.25 3.74 -16.22
N ALA A 437 21.03 3.24 -17.19
CA ALA A 437 21.58 4.05 -18.28
C ALA A 437 20.58 4.42 -19.39
N ASP A 438 19.34 3.92 -19.31
CA ASP A 438 18.27 4.36 -20.20
C ASP A 438 17.98 5.86 -19.95
N ASP A 439 17.91 6.66 -21.03
CA ASP A 439 17.52 8.07 -21.02
C ASP A 439 16.20 8.32 -20.27
N TYR A 440 15.37 7.28 -20.14
CA TYR A 440 14.17 7.30 -19.32
C TYR A 440 14.41 7.72 -17.86
N PHE A 441 15.58 7.41 -17.28
CA PHE A 441 15.88 7.69 -15.86
C PHE A 441 16.68 8.99 -15.63
N HIS A 442 16.96 9.75 -16.69
CA HIS A 442 17.74 10.99 -16.66
C HIS A 442 16.89 12.27 -16.52
#